data_AF-A0A011VNY8-F1
#
_entry.id   AF-A0A011VNY8-F1
#
_cell.length_a   1.000
_cell.length_b   1.000
_cell.length_c   1.000
_cell.angle_alpha   90.00
_cell.angle_beta   90.00
_cell.angle_gamma   90.00
#
_symmetry.space_group_name_H-M   'P 1'
#
loop_
_entity.id
_entity.type
_entity.pdbx_description
1 polymer ?
#
loop_
_entity_poly.entity_id
_entity_poly.type
_entity_poly.pdbx_seq_one_letter_code
_entity_poly.pdbx_strand_id
1 'polypeptide(L)'
;MATTIQSIIEDFSLLDDWEERYRYVIELGEALPEFPESERTPGNKVPGCVSQVWLTTSYDDGSDPVITFCGDSDAHIVRGLVAILLALYSGRRASEILDIDAEGTLRKLGLDEHLTPQRSNGLRSMVGRIRTDADRARQAV
;
A
#
# COMPACT_ATOMS: atom_id res chain seq x y z
N MET A 1 10.58 -7.10 -12.30
CA MET A 1 10.99 -7.23 -10.89
C MET A 1 10.12 -6.28 -10.10
N ALA A 2 9.49 -6.73 -9.02
CA ALA A 2 8.70 -5.84 -8.16
C ALA A 2 9.65 -4.93 -7.37
N THR A 3 9.39 -3.63 -7.36
CA THR A 3 10.19 -2.65 -6.59
C THR A 3 10.04 -2.94 -5.10
N THR A 4 11.16 -3.06 -4.39
CA THR A 4 11.14 -3.32 -2.94
C THR A 4 11.01 -2.02 -2.15
N ILE A 5 10.45 -2.07 -0.95
CA ILE A 5 10.37 -0.89 -0.08
C ILE A 5 11.76 -0.29 0.23
N GLN A 6 12.81 -1.12 0.31
CA GLN A 6 14.17 -0.64 0.55
C GLN A 6 14.69 0.19 -0.63
N SER A 7 14.46 -0.27 -1.86
CA SER A 7 14.79 0.48 -3.08
C SER A 7 14.03 1.81 -3.15
N ILE A 8 12.74 1.81 -2.76
CA ILE A 8 11.94 3.05 -2.70
C ILE A 8 12.55 4.04 -1.71
N ILE A 9 12.95 3.58 -0.50
CA ILE A 9 13.58 4.45 0.50
C ILE A 9 14.91 5.02 -0.02
N GLU A 10 15.72 4.19 -0.68
CA GLU A 10 16.99 4.61 -1.28
C GLU A 10 16.76 5.66 -2.38
N ASP A 11 15.84 5.41 -3.31
CA ASP A 11 15.49 6.35 -4.37
C ASP A 11 15.01 7.69 -3.79
N PHE A 12 14.10 7.67 -2.80
CA PHE A 12 13.64 8.89 -2.13
C PHE A 12 14.76 9.69 -1.47
N SER A 13 15.80 9.01 -0.96
CA SER A 13 16.95 9.68 -0.33
C SER A 13 17.84 10.42 -1.33
N LEU A 14 17.72 10.10 -2.62
CA LEU A 14 18.44 10.75 -3.72
C LEU A 14 17.65 11.93 -4.33
N LEU A 15 16.37 12.08 -3.99
CA LEU A 15 15.50 13.14 -4.51
C LEU A 15 15.51 14.34 -3.56
N ASP A 16 16.00 15.47 -4.08
CA ASP A 16 16.28 16.69 -3.30
C ASP A 16 15.03 17.55 -3.07
N ASP A 17 14.05 17.50 -3.98
CA ASP A 17 12.83 18.29 -3.89
C ASP A 17 11.54 17.46 -3.89
N TRP A 18 10.46 18.11 -3.44
CA TRP A 18 9.15 17.47 -3.33
C TRP A 18 8.50 17.16 -4.69
N GLU A 19 8.77 17.96 -5.72
CA GLU A 19 8.20 17.74 -7.05
C GLU A 19 8.73 16.42 -7.65
N GLU A 20 10.03 16.17 -7.51
CA GLU A 20 10.64 14.91 -7.93
C GLU A 20 10.08 13.72 -7.16
N ARG A 21 9.99 13.83 -5.82
CA ARG A 21 9.36 12.78 -4.99
C ARG A 21 7.93 12.50 -5.40
N TYR A 22 7.16 13.56 -5.67
CA TYR A 22 5.77 13.44 -6.11
C TYR A 22 5.66 12.72 -7.46
N ARG A 23 6.54 13.05 -8.41
CA ARG A 23 6.61 12.37 -9.71
C ARG A 23 6.97 10.90 -9.56
N TYR A 24 7.99 10.60 -8.75
CA TYR A 24 8.39 9.23 -8.47
C TYR A 24 7.26 8.40 -7.84
N VAL A 25 6.48 8.97 -6.91
CA VAL A 25 5.29 8.28 -6.37
C VAL A 25 4.28 7.95 -7.48
N ILE A 26 4.05 8.87 -8.42
CA ILE A 26 3.15 8.61 -9.55
C ILE A 26 3.70 7.48 -10.42
N GLU A 27 5.00 7.49 -10.74
CA GLU A 27 5.66 6.45 -11.53
C GLU A 27 5.55 5.06 -10.87
N LEU A 28 5.72 4.98 -9.54
CA LEU A 28 5.48 3.75 -8.78
C LEU A 28 4.05 3.23 -8.96
N GLY A 29 3.07 4.13 -8.95
CA GLY A 29 1.67 3.80 -9.21
C GLY A 29 1.43 3.33 -10.63
N GLU A 30 2.04 3.99 -11.62
CA GLU A 30 1.94 3.64 -13.04
C GLU A 30 2.55 2.27 -13.36
N ALA A 31 3.64 1.91 -12.66
CA ALA A 31 4.28 0.62 -12.78
C ALA A 31 3.50 -0.54 -12.14
N LEU A 32 2.42 -0.27 -11.39
CA LEU A 32 1.56 -1.32 -10.88
C LEU A 32 0.90 -2.10 -12.02
N PRO A 33 0.78 -3.43 -11.89
CA PRO A 33 -0.01 -4.24 -12.82
C PRO A 33 -1.43 -3.69 -12.98
N GLU A 34 -2.03 -3.96 -14.14
CA GLU A 34 -3.42 -3.63 -14.37
C GLU A 34 -4.31 -4.34 -13.35
N PHE A 35 -5.18 -3.57 -12.70
CA PHE A 35 -6.10 -4.11 -11.71
C PHE A 35 -7.36 -4.64 -12.41
N PRO A 36 -7.73 -5.92 -12.22
CA PRO A 36 -8.83 -6.52 -12.95
C PRO A 36 -10.14 -5.78 -12.71
N GLU A 37 -10.88 -5.47 -13.77
CA GLU A 37 -12.17 -4.77 -13.66
C GLU A 37 -13.18 -5.57 -12.82
N SER A 38 -13.14 -6.91 -12.91
CA SER A 38 -13.94 -7.81 -12.08
C SER A 38 -13.70 -7.66 -10.58
N GLU A 39 -12.51 -7.20 -10.19
CA GLU A 39 -12.13 -6.98 -8.80
C GLU A 39 -12.50 -5.57 -8.30
N ARG A 40 -13.05 -4.69 -9.15
CA ARG A 40 -13.54 -3.35 -8.74
C ARG A 40 -14.90 -3.42 -8.03
N THR A 41 -15.05 -4.35 -7.10
CA THR A 41 -16.29 -4.59 -6.37
C THR A 41 -16.39 -3.72 -5.12
N PRO A 42 -17.61 -3.50 -4.58
CA PRO A 42 -17.78 -2.84 -3.29
C PRO A 42 -17.06 -3.56 -2.13
N GLY A 43 -16.88 -4.88 -2.18
CA GLY A 43 -16.17 -5.65 -1.14
C GLY A 43 -14.65 -5.39 -1.11
N ASN A 44 -14.08 -5.12 -2.27
CA ASN A 44 -12.66 -4.78 -2.39
C ASN A 44 -12.38 -3.29 -2.16
N LYS A 45 -13.41 -2.43 -2.02
CA LYS A 45 -13.19 -1.01 -1.74
C LYS A 45 -12.59 -0.79 -0.34
N VAL A 46 -11.64 0.13 -0.26
CA VAL A 46 -11.10 0.62 1.02
C VAL A 46 -11.94 1.81 1.48
N PRO A 47 -12.67 1.70 2.61
CA PRO A 47 -13.44 2.81 3.14
C PRO A 47 -12.52 3.89 3.73
N GLY A 48 -12.97 5.14 3.76
CA GLY A 48 -12.23 6.25 4.38
C GLY A 48 -11.24 6.98 3.47
N CYS A 49 -11.06 6.52 2.24
CA CYS A 49 -10.35 7.26 1.19
C CYS A 49 -11.31 8.22 0.47
N VAL A 50 -10.85 9.44 0.17
CA VAL A 50 -11.61 10.39 -0.65
C VAL A 50 -11.64 9.95 -2.11
N SER A 51 -10.50 9.50 -2.62
CA SER A 51 -10.40 8.78 -3.89
C SER A 51 -10.88 7.34 -3.73
N GLN A 52 -11.34 6.72 -4.81
CA GLN A 52 -11.71 5.31 -4.78
C GLN A 52 -10.44 4.47 -4.78
N VAL A 53 -10.32 3.58 -3.79
CA VAL A 53 -9.24 2.61 -3.68
C VAL A 53 -9.84 1.23 -3.62
N TRP A 54 -9.26 0.30 -4.37
CA TRP A 54 -9.59 -1.12 -4.30
C TRP A 54 -8.35 -1.90 -3.87
N LEU A 55 -8.56 -2.92 -3.04
CA LEU A 55 -7.54 -3.82 -2.54
C LEU A 55 -8.11 -5.24 -2.53
N THR A 56 -7.40 -6.16 -3.18
CA THR A 56 -7.63 -7.60 -3.05
C THR A 56 -6.55 -8.23 -2.20
N THR A 57 -6.93 -9.30 -1.52
CA THR A 57 -6.07 -10.04 -0.61
C THR A 57 -6.19 -11.51 -0.95
N SER A 58 -5.07 -12.16 -1.27
CA SER A 58 -4.96 -13.61 -1.36
C SER A 58 -3.90 -14.10 -0.37
N TYR A 59 -4.05 -15.31 0.13
CA TYR A 59 -3.11 -15.90 1.06
C TYR A 59 -3.09 -17.43 0.91
N ASP A 60 -1.95 -18.02 1.25
CA ASP A 60 -1.79 -19.48 1.26
C ASP A 60 -2.49 -20.12 2.47
N ASP A 61 -2.57 -21.45 2.53
CA ASP A 61 -3.13 -22.15 3.69
C ASP A 61 -2.19 -22.12 4.92
N GLY A 62 -2.77 -22.19 6.13
CA GLY A 62 -2.06 -22.40 7.39
C GLY A 62 -2.18 -21.25 8.39
N SER A 63 -1.76 -21.48 9.63
CA SER A 63 -1.97 -20.58 10.80
C SER A 63 -1.26 -19.22 10.73
N ASP A 64 -0.29 -19.08 9.84
CA ASP A 64 0.45 -17.84 9.60
C ASP A 64 0.82 -17.75 8.11
N PRO A 65 -0.17 -17.45 7.26
CA PRO A 65 -0.03 -17.59 5.81
C PRO A 65 0.74 -16.40 5.22
N VAL A 66 1.38 -16.64 4.07
CA VAL A 66 1.96 -15.55 3.26
C VAL A 66 0.82 -14.87 2.53
N ILE A 67 0.75 -13.55 2.62
CA ILE A 67 -0.32 -12.74 2.05
C ILE A 67 0.19 -11.96 0.85
N THR A 68 -0.55 -12.02 -0.25
CA THR A 68 -0.34 -11.21 -1.45
C THR A 68 -1.48 -10.21 -1.59
N PHE A 69 -1.13 -8.95 -1.79
CA PHE A 69 -2.07 -7.88 -2.05
C PHE A 69 -1.94 -7.38 -3.49
N CYS A 70 -3.06 -7.04 -4.11
CA CYS A 70 -3.12 -6.22 -5.31
C CYS A 70 -4.05 -5.05 -5.04
N GLY A 71 -3.77 -3.88 -5.63
CA GLY A 71 -4.61 -2.72 -5.39
C GLY A 71 -4.49 -1.67 -6.48
N ASP A 72 -5.46 -0.76 -6.48
CA ASP A 72 -5.54 0.33 -7.44
C ASP A 72 -6.32 1.51 -6.89
N SER A 73 -6.20 2.67 -7.55
CA SER A 73 -6.91 3.89 -7.21
C SER A 73 -7.25 4.72 -8.44
N ASP A 74 -8.41 5.39 -8.42
CA ASP A 74 -8.83 6.33 -9.47
C ASP A 74 -8.00 7.63 -9.50
N ALA A 75 -7.28 7.94 -8.41
CA ALA A 75 -6.35 9.06 -8.33
C ALA A 75 -4.88 8.61 -8.46
N HIS A 76 -4.11 9.22 -9.37
CA HIS A 76 -2.71 8.88 -9.66
C HIS A 76 -1.80 8.88 -8.42
N ILE A 77 -1.82 9.95 -7.63
CA ILE A 77 -1.01 10.04 -6.41
C ILE A 77 -1.37 8.96 -5.39
N VAL A 78 -2.65 8.64 -5.25
CA VAL A 78 -3.10 7.61 -4.30
C VAL A 78 -2.77 6.21 -4.83
N ARG A 79 -2.79 5.99 -6.15
CA ARG A 79 -2.28 4.76 -6.78
C ARG A 79 -0.79 4.56 -6.49
N GLY A 80 -0.01 5.63 -6.49
CA GLY A 80 1.38 5.60 -6.04
C GLY A 80 1.54 5.22 -4.56
N LEU A 81 0.71 5.79 -3.68
CA LEU A 81 0.69 5.39 -2.26
C LEU A 81 0.29 3.92 -2.07
N VAL A 82 -0.64 3.41 -2.87
CA VAL A 82 -0.97 1.98 -2.91
C VAL A 82 0.28 1.18 -3.27
N ALA A 83 1.03 1.58 -4.30
CA ALA A 83 2.25 0.88 -4.71
C ALA A 83 3.28 0.77 -3.59
N ILE A 84 3.49 1.85 -2.82
CA ILE A 84 4.40 1.85 -1.67
C ILE A 84 3.91 0.87 -0.59
N LEU A 85 2.62 0.84 -0.30
CA LEU A 85 2.07 -0.11 0.67
C LEU A 85 2.17 -1.57 0.19
N LEU A 86 1.93 -1.83 -1.09
CA LEU A 86 2.12 -3.16 -1.66
C LEU A 86 3.59 -3.61 -1.57
N ALA A 87 4.54 -2.72 -1.85
CA ALA A 87 5.97 -2.99 -1.69
C ALA A 87 6.38 -3.22 -0.22
N LEU A 88 5.68 -2.58 0.72
CA LEU A 88 5.90 -2.76 2.16
C LEU A 88 5.32 -4.08 2.67
N TYR A 89 4.13 -4.49 2.22
CA TYR A 89 3.35 -5.55 2.87
C TYR A 89 3.17 -6.84 2.08
N SER A 90 3.13 -6.78 0.75
CA SER A 90 2.82 -7.94 -0.09
C SER A 90 3.96 -8.97 -0.08
N GLY A 91 3.60 -10.26 -0.09
CA GLY A 91 4.54 -11.37 -0.05
C GLY A 91 5.13 -11.66 1.34
N ARG A 92 4.50 -11.16 2.41
CA ARG A 92 4.93 -11.37 3.80
C ARG A 92 3.96 -12.24 4.58
N ARG A 93 4.43 -12.83 5.67
CA ARG A 93 3.56 -13.57 6.59
C ARG A 93 2.60 -12.63 7.30
N ALA A 94 1.42 -13.15 7.64
CA ALA A 94 0.41 -12.39 8.37
C ALA A 94 0.95 -11.81 9.69
N SER A 95 1.76 -12.57 10.45
CA SER A 95 2.40 -12.06 11.66
C SER A 95 3.37 -10.90 11.37
N GLU A 96 4.19 -11.00 10.32
CA GLU A 96 5.13 -9.96 9.93
C GLU A 96 4.40 -8.67 9.52
N ILE A 97 3.30 -8.79 8.80
CA ILE A 97 2.45 -7.64 8.42
C ILE A 97 1.95 -6.89 9.66
N LEU A 98 1.57 -7.61 10.71
CA LEU A 98 1.08 -7.03 11.96
C LEU A 98 2.19 -6.36 12.79
N ASP A 99 3.44 -6.79 12.64
CA ASP A 99 4.60 -6.26 13.36
C ASP A 99 5.30 -5.09 12.63
N ILE A 100 4.98 -4.84 11.36
CA ILE A 100 5.56 -3.74 10.58
C ILE A 100 5.14 -2.36 11.14
N ASP A 101 6.14 -1.52 11.41
CA ASP A 101 5.97 -0.08 11.67
C ASP A 101 5.77 0.68 10.35
N ALA A 102 4.50 0.74 9.91
CA ALA A 102 4.09 1.48 8.73
C ALA A 102 4.41 2.97 8.87
N GLU A 103 4.12 3.55 10.04
CA GLU A 103 4.26 4.98 10.26
C GLU A 103 5.73 5.39 10.22
N GLY A 104 6.62 4.63 10.86
CA GLY A 104 8.06 4.87 10.80
C GLY A 104 8.60 4.77 9.38
N THR A 105 8.09 3.84 8.58
CA THR A 105 8.48 3.70 7.17
C THR A 105 8.01 4.91 6.34
N LEU A 106 6.76 5.34 6.51
CA LEU A 106 6.20 6.49 5.81
C LEU A 106 6.90 7.80 6.19
N ARG A 107 7.28 7.97 7.46
CA ARG A 107 8.09 9.09 7.95
C ARG A 107 9.46 9.15 7.27
N LYS A 108 10.12 8.01 7.05
CA LYS A 108 11.41 7.97 6.32
C LYS A 108 11.29 8.43 4.87
N LEU A 109 10.12 8.26 4.26
CA LEU A 109 9.83 8.75 2.91
C LEU A 109 9.45 10.23 2.89
N GLY A 110 9.26 10.87 4.05
CA GLY A 110 8.86 12.28 4.17
C GLY A 110 7.49 12.59 3.53
N LEU A 111 6.66 11.58 3.29
CA LEU A 111 5.38 11.73 2.60
C LEU A 111 4.35 12.44 3.48
N ASP A 112 4.39 12.19 4.79
CA ASP A 112 3.43 12.72 5.75
C ASP A 112 3.46 14.25 5.87
N GLU A 113 4.61 14.88 5.61
CA GLU A 113 4.78 16.34 5.65
C GLU A 113 4.15 17.06 4.45
N HIS A 114 3.99 16.36 3.32
CA HIS A 114 3.56 16.96 2.06
C HIS A 114 2.19 16.48 1.56
N LEU A 115 1.63 15.44 2.18
CA LEU A 115 0.28 14.98 1.90
C LEU A 115 -0.76 15.86 2.60
N THR A 116 -1.85 16.17 1.89
CA THR A 116 -2.99 16.84 2.52
C THR A 116 -3.59 15.94 3.62
N PRO A 117 -4.25 16.51 4.65
CA PRO A 117 -4.87 15.71 5.71
C PRO A 117 -5.78 14.59 5.21
N GLN A 118 -6.50 14.83 4.11
CA GLN A 118 -7.36 13.84 3.47
C GLN A 118 -6.56 12.64 2.91
N ARG A 119 -5.43 12.89 2.27
CA ARG A 119 -4.57 11.83 1.71
C ARG A 119 -3.90 11.03 2.83
N SER A 120 -3.42 11.70 3.88
CA SER A 120 -2.84 11.03 5.05
C SER A 120 -3.88 10.16 5.77
N ASN A 121 -5.15 10.59 5.83
CA ASN A 121 -6.24 9.76 6.36
C ASN A 121 -6.58 8.57 5.46
N GLY A 122 -6.57 8.75 4.13
CA GLY A 122 -6.72 7.65 3.18
C GLY A 122 -5.60 6.62 3.34
N LEU A 123 -4.36 7.08 3.47
CA LEU A 123 -3.19 6.22 3.70
C LEU A 123 -3.32 5.38 4.98
N ARG A 124 -3.75 5.99 6.09
CA ARG A 124 -4.04 5.27 7.34
C ARG A 124 -5.17 4.26 7.17
N SER A 125 -6.21 4.59 6.39
CA SER A 125 -7.31 3.66 6.09
C SER A 125 -6.83 2.44 5.31
N MET A 126 -5.94 2.62 4.34
CA MET A 126 -5.32 1.53 3.59
C MET A 126 -4.47 0.63 4.49
N VAL A 127 -3.64 1.21 5.37
CA VAL A 127 -2.86 0.45 6.36
C VAL A 127 -3.77 -0.35 7.29
N GLY A 128 -4.85 0.27 7.78
CA GLY A 128 -5.84 -0.40 8.63
C GLY A 128 -6.51 -1.59 7.94
N ARG A 129 -6.89 -1.42 6.66
CA ARG A 129 -7.45 -2.50 5.84
C ARG A 129 -6.47 -3.67 5.69
N ILE A 130 -5.21 -3.41 5.35
CA ILE A 130 -4.16 -4.44 5.20
C ILE A 130 -3.98 -5.22 6.51
N ARG A 131 -3.85 -4.51 7.64
CA ARG A 131 -3.69 -5.15 8.95
C ARG A 131 -4.92 -5.99 9.34
N THR A 132 -6.12 -5.50 9.03
CA THR A 132 -7.37 -6.25 9.28
C THR A 132 -7.42 -7.53 8.45
N ASP A 133 -7.04 -7.46 7.18
CA ASP A 133 -7.03 -8.62 6.29
C ASP A 133 -5.97 -9.65 6.76
N ALA A 134 -4.82 -9.19 7.26
CA ALA A 134 -3.80 -10.05 7.86
C ALA A 134 -4.27 -10.74 9.15
N ASP A 135 -4.93 -10.01 10.04
CA ASP A 135 -5.51 -10.59 11.26
C ASP A 135 -6.58 -11.64 10.94
N ARG A 136 -7.45 -11.36 9.96
CA ARG A 136 -8.46 -12.32 9.48
C ARG A 136 -7.84 -13.58 8.89
N ALA A 137 -6.79 -13.45 8.09
CA ALA A 137 -6.12 -14.60 7.48
C ALA A 137 -5.57 -15.58 8.54
N ARG A 138 -5.09 -15.08 9.68
CA ARG A 138 -4.64 -15.92 10.81
C ARG A 138 -5.77 -16.65 11.53
N GLN A 139 -6.97 -16.09 11.50
CA GLN A 139 -8.15 -16.63 12.20
C GLN A 139 -8.98 -17.58 11.33
N ALA A 140 -8.71 -17.65 10.02
CA ALA A 140 -9.42 -18.49 9.07
C ALA A 140 -8.99 -19.97 9.09
N VAL A 141 -8.20 -20.36 10.09
CA VAL A 141 -7.53 -21.67 10.22
C VAL A 141 -8.14 -22.48 11.35
#